data_AF-A0A8I1MM05-F1
#
_entry.id   AF-A0A8I1MM05-F1
#
_cell.length_a   1.000
_cell.length_b   1.000
_cell.length_c   1.000
_cell.angle_alpha   90.00
_cell.angle_beta   90.00
_cell.angle_gamma   90.00
#
_symmetry.space_group_name_H-M   'P 1'
#
loop_
_entity.id
_entity.type
_entity.pdbx_description
1 polymer ?
#
loop_
_entity_poly.entity_id
_entity_poly.type
_entity_poly.pdbx_seq_one_letter_code
_entity_poly.pdbx_strand_id
1 'polypeptide(L)'
;MKNTLPTTRKQYSGRSHAPLAQTKPALSMLVALAVGMGSASATNLYWDTNGTTAGAGDVPSGTWGTSNFWNTDSTGGGSGAFQTSTSATDNLAFVAGGSAVTSPFTVSLNGNQTANTQFFNYANTNSANIVTIGSTVGGQTITLSGTSTSYGSSAGAGTVGNFLIDVGSVSSSNLPYVTMNANLAVSGNQQIMVSRGSLTLNGVISGTANLWIWGGGTKIVTGANTYSGTTDVRGSLTLGGAAGSLGTGAVNLNDNSTVLTFAQTSDYTFANNITGVGASSGVTKTGTTTLTLTGTNTSSGGTVVRGGAIKVASINNNLGSGPIKLGSLSTDSGSLIYNGSGETTSKTFQISSSTSALQADGSGALIVSTGISGANSGVKNFTLQGSSTAANSIGAITNGSATTLNLVKAGTGKWVLTGTNTYNGTTTVSAGTLLIDGDSSAATGAVTVNSGASIGGDGTIGGSLALLSGSKFVFSLANTLTVNGASVTFGGFSVADLVGLSSATASGTYTLINGSATVNLTNVSNVGSSNAYDLGGGKSAYFQASGLNLVVIPEPSTIALLIGAGLFLVLRTRRHKRTS
;
A
#
# COMPACT_ATOMS: atom_id res chain seq x y z
N MET A 1 -56.09 -28.94 -17.71
CA MET A 1 -57.52 -29.28 -17.48
C MET A 1 -57.58 -30.03 -16.16
N LYS A 2 -58.41 -29.76 -15.15
CA LYS A 2 -59.52 -28.84 -14.91
C LYS A 2 -59.78 -28.94 -13.39
N ASN A 3 -60.09 -27.82 -12.72
CA ASN A 3 -61.21 -27.59 -11.78
C ASN A 3 -61.46 -28.60 -10.61
N THR A 4 -61.90 -28.24 -9.40
CA THR A 4 -62.75 -27.13 -8.93
C THR A 4 -62.92 -27.24 -7.41
N LEU A 5 -63.14 -26.11 -6.72
CA LEU A 5 -63.74 -26.01 -5.38
C LEU A 5 -65.19 -26.53 -5.32
N PRO A 6 -65.78 -26.72 -4.12
CA PRO A 6 -66.84 -25.77 -3.75
C PRO A 6 -66.95 -25.40 -2.25
N THR A 7 -67.64 -24.27 -2.06
CA THR A 7 -68.08 -23.54 -0.85
C THR A 7 -69.30 -24.15 -0.15
N THR A 8 -69.54 -23.83 1.14
CA THR A 8 -70.87 -23.44 1.67
C THR A 8 -70.79 -22.68 3.01
N ARG A 9 -71.85 -21.90 3.27
CA ARG A 9 -72.03 -20.77 4.20
C ARG A 9 -73.42 -20.91 4.85
N LYS A 10 -73.63 -20.55 6.14
CA LYS A 10 -74.83 -19.88 6.75
C LYS A 10 -74.85 -20.06 8.30
N GLN A 11 -74.88 -18.98 9.12
CA GLN A 11 -76.01 -18.10 9.58
C GLN A 11 -76.91 -18.76 10.67
N TYR A 12 -77.49 -18.14 11.71
CA TYR A 12 -77.49 -16.82 12.42
C TYR A 12 -78.47 -16.92 13.64
N SER A 13 -78.56 -15.85 14.45
CA SER A 13 -79.66 -15.42 15.38
C SER A 13 -79.52 -15.78 16.88
N GLY A 14 -79.84 -14.92 17.87
CA GLY A 14 -80.38 -13.54 17.96
C GLY A 14 -80.11 -12.97 19.39
N ARG A 15 -79.78 -11.68 19.60
CA ARG A 15 -80.65 -10.49 19.89
C ARG A 15 -81.66 -10.71 21.05
N SER A 16 -81.81 -9.88 22.10
CA SER A 16 -81.62 -8.41 22.20
C SER A 16 -82.04 -7.75 23.57
N HIS A 17 -81.58 -6.49 23.78
CA HIS A 17 -82.10 -5.34 24.60
C HIS A 17 -81.93 -5.34 26.14
N ALA A 18 -81.66 -4.27 26.91
CA ALA A 18 -81.16 -2.86 26.87
C ALA A 18 -81.49 -2.26 28.29
N PRO A 19 -81.30 -0.97 28.69
CA PRO A 19 -80.27 0.09 28.48
C PRO A 19 -79.76 0.73 29.82
N LEU A 20 -78.81 1.71 29.80
CA LEU A 20 -78.84 3.00 30.56
C LEU A 20 -77.51 3.80 30.55
N ALA A 21 -77.62 5.04 30.06
CA ALA A 21 -77.01 6.33 30.46
C ALA A 21 -75.54 6.49 30.94
N GLN A 22 -74.71 7.05 30.04
CA GLN A 22 -74.05 8.38 30.12
C GLN A 22 -73.49 8.89 31.48
N THR A 23 -72.16 8.99 31.59
CA THR A 23 -71.43 10.18 32.09
C THR A 23 -70.06 10.27 31.42
N LYS A 24 -69.72 11.44 30.84
CA LYS A 24 -68.40 11.77 30.28
C LYS A 24 -67.57 12.48 31.36
N PRO A 25 -66.29 12.15 31.60
CA PRO A 25 -65.39 13.09 32.24
C PRO A 25 -64.79 14.02 31.17
N ALA A 26 -64.87 15.32 31.45
CA ALA A 26 -64.31 16.38 30.63
C ALA A 26 -62.77 16.23 30.55
N LEU A 27 -62.26 16.06 29.32
CA LEU A 27 -60.84 16.20 29.03
C LEU A 27 -60.52 17.70 29.05
N SER A 28 -59.96 18.19 30.16
CA SER A 28 -59.43 19.55 30.23
C SER A 28 -58.27 19.66 29.26
N MET A 29 -58.51 20.41 28.18
CA MET A 29 -57.55 20.79 27.16
C MET A 29 -56.56 21.76 27.81
N LEU A 30 -55.47 21.24 28.38
CA LEU A 30 -54.32 22.06 28.72
C LEU A 30 -53.67 22.48 27.40
N VAL A 31 -54.06 23.65 26.90
CA VAL A 31 -53.28 24.37 25.88
C VAL A 31 -51.97 24.73 26.56
N ALA A 32 -50.99 23.83 26.47
CA ALA A 32 -49.61 24.22 26.60
C ALA A 32 -49.37 25.19 25.44
N LEU A 33 -49.31 26.48 25.78
CA LEU A 33 -48.75 27.51 24.92
C LEU A 33 -47.33 27.06 24.63
N ALA A 34 -47.15 26.29 23.55
CA ALA A 34 -45.87 26.15 22.90
C ALA A 34 -45.54 27.55 22.42
N VAL A 35 -44.87 28.32 23.28
CA VAL A 35 -44.05 29.42 22.83
C VAL A 35 -43.19 28.78 21.76
N GLY A 36 -43.45 29.16 20.51
CA GLY A 36 -42.57 28.81 19.42
C GLY A 36 -41.21 29.34 19.81
N MET A 37 -40.38 28.48 20.40
CA MET A 37 -38.94 28.60 20.29
C MET A 37 -38.70 28.35 18.82
N GLY A 38 -38.90 29.41 18.01
CA GLY A 38 -38.41 29.43 16.66
C GLY A 38 -36.97 29.00 16.77
N SER A 39 -36.59 27.95 16.04
CA SER A 39 -35.20 27.57 15.89
C SER A 39 -34.45 28.87 15.59
N ALA A 40 -33.63 29.33 16.53
CA ALA A 40 -32.90 30.56 16.34
C ALA A 40 -32.12 30.40 15.03
N SER A 41 -32.44 31.23 14.04
CA SER A 41 -31.74 31.19 12.76
C SER A 41 -30.27 31.43 13.04
N ALA A 42 -29.40 30.56 12.53
CA ALA A 42 -27.97 30.71 12.69
C ALA A 42 -27.53 32.11 12.22
N THR A 43 -26.80 32.85 13.07
CA THR A 43 -26.30 34.18 12.71
C THR A 43 -25.01 34.02 11.93
N ASN A 44 -24.88 34.71 10.79
CA ASN A 44 -23.62 34.74 10.05
C ASN A 44 -22.73 35.87 10.60
N LEU A 45 -21.50 35.54 10.95
CA LEU A 45 -20.47 36.47 11.42
C LEU A 45 -19.28 36.43 10.48
N TYR A 46 -18.70 37.59 10.20
CA TYR A 46 -17.61 37.79 9.25
C TYR A 46 -16.45 38.48 9.95
N TRP A 47 -15.25 37.93 9.80
CA TRP A 47 -14.03 38.46 10.40
C TRP A 47 -13.54 39.70 9.64
N ASP A 48 -13.48 40.82 10.34
CA ASP A 48 -13.24 42.16 9.81
C ASP A 48 -12.38 42.96 10.80
N THR A 49 -11.24 43.46 10.31
CA THR A 49 -10.27 44.20 11.14
C THR A 49 -10.16 45.69 10.81
N ASN A 50 -10.78 46.14 9.71
CA ASN A 50 -10.69 47.52 9.22
C ASN A 50 -11.98 48.34 9.45
N GLY A 51 -12.93 47.79 10.20
CA GLY A 51 -14.02 48.54 10.82
C GLY A 51 -15.13 48.90 9.86
N THR A 52 -15.30 50.18 9.52
CA THR A 52 -16.40 50.61 8.62
C THR A 52 -16.03 50.55 7.14
N THR A 53 -14.89 49.96 6.80
CA THR A 53 -14.37 49.93 5.43
C THR A 53 -14.63 48.56 4.81
N ALA A 54 -15.38 48.52 3.71
CA ALA A 54 -15.70 47.27 3.02
C ALA A 54 -14.45 46.38 2.78
N GLY A 55 -14.60 45.09 3.08
CA GLY A 55 -13.52 44.10 3.12
C GLY A 55 -13.16 43.69 4.55
N ALA A 56 -12.12 42.87 4.69
CA ALA A 56 -11.62 42.43 6.00
C ALA A 56 -10.39 43.23 6.49
N GLY A 57 -9.79 44.04 5.62
CA GLY A 57 -8.45 44.62 5.77
C GLY A 57 -7.36 43.83 5.04
N ASP A 58 -6.18 44.43 4.84
CA ASP A 58 -5.07 43.85 4.06
C ASP A 58 -4.47 42.59 4.72
N VAL A 59 -4.36 42.62 6.06
CA VAL A 59 -3.84 41.54 6.90
C VAL A 59 -4.71 41.40 8.15
N PRO A 60 -5.84 40.66 8.08
CA PRO A 60 -6.83 40.64 9.15
C PRO A 60 -6.43 39.72 10.32
N SER A 61 -5.25 39.91 10.90
CA SER A 61 -4.78 39.14 12.06
C SER A 61 -5.45 39.60 13.36
N GLY A 62 -5.72 38.68 14.28
CA GLY A 62 -6.28 39.00 15.58
C GLY A 62 -6.47 37.80 16.48
N THR A 63 -7.19 37.97 17.59
CA THR A 63 -7.45 36.90 18.56
C THR A 63 -8.95 36.68 18.73
N TRP A 64 -9.46 35.54 18.28
CA TRP A 64 -10.84 35.13 18.52
C TRP A 64 -11.08 34.94 20.01
N GLY A 65 -12.08 35.64 20.54
CA GLY A 65 -12.46 35.66 21.95
C GLY A 65 -12.09 36.97 22.65
N THR A 66 -11.25 37.82 22.04
CA THR A 66 -10.82 39.11 22.63
C THR A 66 -10.81 40.26 21.64
N SER A 67 -10.45 40.03 20.38
CA SER A 67 -10.52 41.04 19.32
C SER A 67 -11.96 41.27 18.87
N ASN A 68 -12.36 42.53 18.77
CA ASN A 68 -13.71 42.93 18.37
C ASN A 68 -13.87 42.95 16.84
N PHE A 69 -13.72 41.78 16.22
CA PHE A 69 -13.60 41.62 14.75
C PHE A 69 -14.70 40.77 14.12
N TRP A 70 -15.61 40.17 14.89
CA TRP A 70 -16.76 39.48 14.31
C TRP A 70 -17.87 40.47 13.99
N ASN A 71 -18.21 40.64 12.71
CA ASN A 71 -19.21 41.57 12.20
C ASN A 71 -20.39 40.80 11.56
N THR A 72 -21.63 41.27 11.70
CA THR A 72 -22.80 40.67 11.02
C THR A 72 -22.96 41.11 9.56
N ASP A 73 -22.22 42.11 9.12
CA ASP A 73 -22.22 42.61 7.75
C ASP A 73 -21.28 41.76 6.86
N SER A 74 -21.86 41.09 5.86
CA SER A 74 -21.11 40.24 4.93
C SER A 74 -20.12 41.01 4.07
N THR A 75 -20.22 42.34 4.01
CA THR A 75 -19.33 43.21 3.24
C THR A 75 -18.19 43.82 4.05
N GLY A 76 -18.24 43.80 5.38
CA GLY A 76 -17.32 44.56 6.25
C GLY A 76 -17.52 46.09 6.19
N GLY A 77 -18.66 46.56 5.67
CA GLY A 77 -18.92 47.99 5.44
C GLY A 77 -19.39 48.79 6.66
N GLY A 78 -19.27 48.25 7.87
CA GLY A 78 -19.62 48.94 9.12
C GLY A 78 -21.10 49.03 9.48
N SER A 79 -22.01 48.35 8.75
CA SER A 79 -23.44 48.36 9.10
C SER A 79 -23.83 47.32 10.16
N GLY A 80 -22.94 46.36 10.45
CA GLY A 80 -23.17 45.29 11.40
C GLY A 80 -22.55 45.54 12.78
N ALA A 81 -22.99 44.75 13.76
CA ALA A 81 -22.48 44.82 15.12
C ALA A 81 -21.16 44.04 15.24
N PHE A 82 -20.12 44.71 15.77
CA PHE A 82 -18.86 44.06 16.10
C PHE A 82 -18.94 43.38 17.47
N GLN A 83 -18.43 42.16 17.54
CA GLN A 83 -18.33 41.39 18.79
C GLN A 83 -17.02 40.59 18.91
N THR A 84 -16.72 40.16 20.14
CA THR A 84 -15.51 39.38 20.48
C THR A 84 -15.78 37.88 20.59
N SER A 85 -17.01 37.49 20.95
CA SER A 85 -17.42 36.10 21.21
C SER A 85 -18.33 35.57 20.12
N THR A 86 -18.37 34.25 20.00
CA THR A 86 -19.27 33.48 19.14
C THR A 86 -20.00 32.43 19.96
N SER A 87 -21.06 31.86 19.40
CA SER A 87 -21.87 30.82 20.01
C SER A 87 -21.92 29.57 19.12
N ALA A 88 -22.38 28.47 19.70
CA ALA A 88 -22.66 27.21 19.03
C ALA A 88 -23.70 27.32 17.88
N THR A 89 -24.41 28.45 17.77
CA THR A 89 -25.41 28.70 16.71
C THR A 89 -24.88 29.61 15.59
N ASP A 90 -23.68 30.17 15.71
CA ASP A 90 -23.15 31.14 14.74
C ASP A 90 -22.38 30.46 13.60
N ASN A 91 -22.59 30.93 12.37
CA ASN A 91 -21.81 30.54 11.19
C ASN A 91 -20.70 31.58 10.98
N LEU A 92 -19.45 31.15 10.88
CA LEU A 92 -18.31 32.05 10.89
C LEU A 92 -17.58 32.09 9.55
N ALA A 93 -17.41 33.28 9.00
CA ALA A 93 -16.57 33.59 7.85
C ALA A 93 -15.27 34.23 8.32
N PHE A 94 -14.11 33.67 7.97
CA PHE A 94 -12.82 34.28 8.35
C PHE A 94 -12.38 35.42 7.43
N VAL A 95 -13.26 35.95 6.57
CA VAL A 95 -13.06 37.13 5.73
C VAL A 95 -14.41 37.78 5.42
N ALA A 96 -14.53 39.10 5.61
CA ALA A 96 -15.67 39.91 5.13
C ALA A 96 -15.45 40.47 3.70
N GLY A 97 -16.53 40.63 2.93
CA GLY A 97 -16.59 41.40 1.68
C GLY A 97 -15.92 40.82 0.44
N GLY A 98 -15.25 39.67 0.53
CA GLY A 98 -14.55 39.06 -0.62
C GLY A 98 -13.38 39.88 -1.19
N SER A 99 -13.03 41.01 -0.57
CA SER A 99 -11.89 41.86 -0.93
C SER A 99 -10.56 41.10 -0.84
N ALA A 100 -9.58 41.52 -1.63
CA ALA A 100 -8.28 40.85 -1.76
C ALA A 100 -7.45 41.01 -0.48
N VAL A 101 -7.52 40.03 0.42
CA VAL A 101 -6.48 39.82 1.44
C VAL A 101 -5.14 39.65 0.70
N THR A 102 -4.20 40.56 0.92
CA THR A 102 -2.98 40.64 0.09
C THR A 102 -1.80 39.88 0.68
N SER A 103 -1.88 39.47 1.96
CA SER A 103 -0.80 38.82 2.73
C SER A 103 -1.34 37.79 3.75
N PRO A 104 -0.50 36.83 4.24
CA PRO A 104 -0.93 35.85 5.23
C PRO A 104 -1.42 36.50 6.52
N PHE A 105 -2.39 35.88 7.18
CA PHE A 105 -2.83 36.32 8.51
C PHE A 105 -3.09 35.16 9.47
N THR A 106 -3.04 35.47 10.76
CA THR A 106 -3.28 34.50 11.84
C THR A 106 -4.43 34.96 12.70
N VAL A 107 -5.39 34.06 12.95
CA VAL A 107 -6.40 34.21 14.00
C VAL A 107 -6.02 33.30 15.16
N SER A 108 -5.47 33.90 16.21
CA SER A 108 -5.18 33.19 17.46
C SER A 108 -6.46 32.90 18.23
N LEU A 109 -6.47 31.83 19.04
CA LEU A 109 -7.61 31.52 19.90
C LEU A 109 -7.32 31.94 21.33
N ASN A 110 -8.28 32.61 21.97
CA ASN A 110 -8.30 32.80 23.41
C ASN A 110 -9.32 31.83 24.02
N GLY A 111 -8.88 30.85 24.83
CA GLY A 111 -9.80 29.84 25.36
C GLY A 111 -10.32 28.87 24.29
N ASN A 112 -11.26 28.01 24.70
CA ASN A 112 -12.02 27.18 23.78
C ASN A 112 -13.07 28.03 23.08
N GLN A 113 -13.31 27.76 21.81
CA GLN A 113 -14.25 28.51 20.99
C GLN A 113 -15.35 27.59 20.46
N THR A 114 -16.52 28.16 20.19
CA THR A 114 -17.68 27.41 19.68
C THR A 114 -18.27 28.09 18.47
N ALA A 115 -18.69 27.30 17.50
CA ALA A 115 -19.37 27.76 16.30
C ALA A 115 -20.36 26.69 15.80
N ASN A 116 -21.36 27.11 15.04
CA ASN A 116 -22.20 26.19 14.28
C ASN A 116 -21.43 25.65 13.05
N THR A 117 -20.94 26.57 12.21
CA THR A 117 -20.15 26.26 11.03
C THR A 117 -18.99 27.24 10.86
N GLN A 118 -17.95 26.83 10.12
CA GLN A 118 -16.85 27.69 9.70
C GLN A 118 -16.72 27.65 8.18
N PHE A 119 -16.56 28.81 7.57
CA PHE A 119 -16.29 28.92 6.14
C PHE A 119 -15.20 29.94 5.79
N PHE A 120 -14.49 29.64 4.72
CA PHE A 120 -13.45 30.50 4.17
C PHE A 120 -13.79 30.77 2.71
N ASN A 121 -14.29 31.97 2.41
CA ASN A 121 -14.70 32.37 1.06
C ASN A 121 -13.73 33.43 0.53
N TYR A 122 -13.00 33.11 -0.55
CA TYR A 122 -12.05 34.02 -1.19
C TYR A 122 -12.47 34.23 -2.65
N ALA A 123 -12.67 35.49 -3.04
CA ALA A 123 -13.18 35.82 -4.38
C ALA A 123 -12.07 36.08 -5.42
N ASN A 124 -10.86 36.50 -5.02
CA ASN A 124 -9.74 36.80 -5.92
C ASN A 124 -8.51 37.17 -5.10
N THR A 125 -7.46 36.35 -5.10
CA THR A 125 -6.13 36.83 -4.67
C THR A 125 -5.05 36.32 -5.62
N ASN A 126 -4.28 37.25 -6.20
CA ASN A 126 -3.04 36.96 -6.94
C ASN A 126 -1.88 36.58 -5.99
N SER A 127 -2.08 36.70 -4.67
CA SER A 127 -1.16 36.25 -3.64
C SER A 127 -1.63 34.89 -3.12
N ALA A 128 -0.77 33.87 -3.24
CA ALA A 128 -0.92 32.66 -2.45
C ALA A 128 -0.61 33.05 -1.00
N ASN A 129 -1.59 33.17 -0.09
CA ASN A 129 -1.40 33.09 1.37
C ASN A 129 -2.76 32.94 2.11
N ILE A 130 -3.00 31.91 2.94
CA ILE A 130 -2.41 31.43 4.23
C ILE A 130 -3.17 32.03 5.42
N VAL A 131 -4.31 31.41 5.75
CA VAL A 131 -4.99 31.62 7.04
C VAL A 131 -4.52 30.57 8.01
N THR A 132 -3.98 31.01 9.14
CA THR A 132 -3.65 30.14 10.26
C THR A 132 -4.65 30.37 11.39
N ILE A 133 -5.38 29.33 11.78
CA ILE A 133 -6.29 29.37 12.94
C ILE A 133 -5.64 28.61 14.10
N GLY A 134 -5.49 29.28 15.24
CA GLY A 134 -4.81 28.77 16.44
C GLY A 134 -3.36 29.23 16.54
N SER A 135 -2.92 29.53 17.77
CA SER A 135 -1.54 29.90 18.06
C SER A 135 -0.66 28.64 18.23
N THR A 136 0.66 28.84 18.28
CA THR A 136 1.67 27.81 18.58
C THR A 136 1.57 27.22 19.99
N VAL A 137 0.61 27.67 20.81
CA VAL A 137 0.37 27.19 22.18
C VAL A 137 -0.73 26.12 22.10
N GLY A 138 -0.33 24.85 22.13
CA GLY A 138 -1.21 23.70 21.92
C GLY A 138 -2.32 23.57 22.98
N GLY A 139 -3.44 22.94 22.59
CA GLY A 139 -4.50 22.48 23.50
C GLY A 139 -5.87 23.15 23.34
N GLN A 140 -5.94 24.31 22.68
CA GLN A 140 -7.21 25.02 22.48
C GLN A 140 -8.11 24.28 21.48
N THR A 141 -9.41 24.21 21.80
CA THR A 141 -10.39 23.44 21.01
C THR A 141 -11.45 24.36 20.40
N ILE A 142 -11.75 24.14 19.12
CA ILE A 142 -12.95 24.66 18.47
C ILE A 142 -13.98 23.53 18.44
N THR A 143 -15.13 23.75 19.06
CA THR A 143 -16.26 22.81 19.03
C THR A 143 -17.26 23.23 17.97
N LEU A 144 -17.62 22.31 17.07
CA LEU A 144 -18.60 22.52 16.02
C LEU A 144 -19.88 21.71 16.29
N SER A 145 -21.02 22.41 16.39
CA SER A 145 -22.31 21.84 16.82
C SER A 145 -23.36 21.66 15.73
N GLY A 146 -23.13 22.17 14.52
CA GLY A 146 -24.09 22.01 13.42
C GLY A 146 -24.30 20.54 13.03
N THR A 147 -25.49 20.21 12.53
CA THR A 147 -25.77 18.90 11.90
C THR A 147 -26.29 19.14 10.49
N SER A 148 -25.47 18.89 9.46
CA SER A 148 -25.94 18.97 8.06
C SER A 148 -26.41 17.60 7.59
N THR A 149 -27.66 17.52 7.10
CA THR A 149 -28.34 16.27 6.75
C THR A 149 -28.37 15.91 5.26
N SER A 150 -27.76 16.67 4.33
CA SER A 150 -27.73 16.26 2.91
C SER A 150 -26.74 17.08 2.06
N TYR A 151 -25.99 16.44 1.14
CA TYR A 151 -25.95 16.92 -0.26
C TYR A 151 -25.41 15.86 -1.26
N GLY A 152 -26.14 15.76 -2.40
CA GLY A 152 -25.80 15.00 -3.61
C GLY A 152 -25.05 15.86 -4.63
N SER A 153 -24.76 15.33 -5.81
CA SER A 153 -23.89 15.96 -6.82
C SER A 153 -24.42 17.26 -7.45
N SER A 154 -23.45 18.05 -7.95
CA SER A 154 -23.53 19.14 -8.95
C SER A 154 -24.12 20.48 -8.53
N ALA A 155 -23.22 21.46 -8.41
CA ALA A 155 -23.38 22.88 -8.73
C ALA A 155 -24.67 23.60 -8.27
N GLY A 156 -24.52 24.45 -7.24
CA GLY A 156 -25.45 25.53 -6.95
C GLY A 156 -26.19 25.37 -5.61
N ALA A 157 -25.85 26.26 -4.68
CA ALA A 157 -26.64 26.72 -3.53
C ALA A 157 -27.61 25.70 -2.89
N GLY A 158 -27.16 24.98 -1.87
CA GLY A 158 -28.07 24.23 -0.98
C GLY A 158 -27.35 23.31 0.00
N THR A 159 -27.33 23.73 1.27
CA THR A 159 -26.76 23.04 2.46
C THR A 159 -25.25 23.13 2.60
N VAL A 160 -24.81 23.98 3.54
CA VAL A 160 -23.41 24.23 3.88
C VAL A 160 -22.92 23.13 4.82
N GLY A 161 -21.80 22.48 4.50
CA GLY A 161 -21.12 21.58 5.43
C GLY A 161 -20.58 22.33 6.65
N ASN A 162 -20.39 21.63 7.76
CA ASN A 162 -20.00 22.27 9.04
C ASN A 162 -18.61 22.92 9.02
N PHE A 163 -17.73 22.47 8.13
CA PHE A 163 -16.45 23.11 7.83
C PHE A 163 -16.24 23.18 6.31
N LEU A 164 -16.39 24.36 5.73
CA LEU A 164 -16.33 24.59 4.29
C LEU A 164 -15.19 25.54 3.91
N ILE A 165 -14.19 25.03 3.21
CA ILE A 165 -13.27 25.86 2.42
C ILE A 165 -13.78 25.83 0.98
N ASP A 166 -14.65 26.79 0.64
CA ASP A 166 -15.08 27.01 -0.74
C ASP A 166 -14.32 28.21 -1.32
N VAL A 167 -13.52 27.92 -2.33
CA VAL A 167 -12.73 28.94 -3.01
C VAL A 167 -13.41 29.17 -4.35
N GLY A 168 -14.01 30.35 -4.51
CA GLY A 168 -14.62 30.78 -5.77
C GLY A 168 -13.65 30.73 -6.95
N SER A 169 -14.21 30.77 -8.16
CA SER A 169 -13.49 30.66 -9.43
C SER A 169 -12.29 31.61 -9.52
N VAL A 170 -11.07 31.09 -9.32
CA VAL A 170 -9.83 31.83 -9.62
C VAL A 170 -9.17 31.26 -10.88
N SER A 171 -9.01 32.16 -11.84
CA SER A 171 -8.34 32.00 -13.14
C SER A 171 -6.80 31.96 -13.05
N SER A 172 -6.22 31.81 -11.86
CA SER A 172 -4.78 31.88 -11.61
C SER A 172 -4.18 30.53 -11.18
N SER A 173 -2.87 30.37 -11.41
CA SER A 173 -2.09 29.16 -11.11
C SER A 173 -1.79 28.94 -9.62
N ASN A 174 -2.10 29.91 -8.76
CA ASN A 174 -1.82 29.87 -7.32
C ASN A 174 -3.07 29.43 -6.56
N LEU A 175 -3.06 28.22 -5.99
CA LEU A 175 -4.19 27.73 -5.19
C LEU A 175 -4.02 28.10 -3.71
N PRO A 176 -5.11 28.40 -2.97
CA PRO A 176 -5.03 28.77 -1.56
C PRO A 176 -4.71 27.58 -0.65
N TYR A 177 -4.19 27.88 0.54
CA TYR A 177 -3.95 26.89 1.60
C TYR A 177 -4.32 27.45 2.98
N VAL A 178 -5.03 26.66 3.78
CA VAL A 178 -5.44 26.98 5.17
C VAL A 178 -4.75 26.03 6.14
N THR A 179 -4.27 26.54 7.27
CA THR A 179 -3.72 25.73 8.37
C THR A 179 -4.55 25.92 9.64
N MET A 180 -5.02 24.81 10.22
CA MET A 180 -5.65 24.81 11.55
C MET A 180 -4.76 24.10 12.55
N ASN A 181 -4.24 24.86 13.51
CA ASN A 181 -3.46 24.33 14.63
C ASN A 181 -4.33 23.97 15.84
N ALA A 182 -5.56 24.50 15.90
CA ALA A 182 -6.51 24.21 16.97
C ALA A 182 -7.07 22.79 16.87
N ASN A 183 -7.37 22.18 18.02
CA ASN A 183 -8.13 20.94 18.08
C ASN A 183 -9.55 21.17 17.58
N LEU A 184 -10.13 20.15 16.97
CA LEU A 184 -11.50 20.17 16.47
C LEU A 184 -12.33 19.11 17.20
N ALA A 185 -13.31 19.54 17.99
CA ALA A 185 -14.29 18.63 18.57
C ALA A 185 -15.52 18.52 17.66
N VAL A 186 -15.85 17.30 17.26
CA VAL A 186 -16.93 16.99 16.32
C VAL A 186 -18.11 16.29 17.02
N SER A 187 -19.29 16.92 16.97
CA SER A 187 -20.54 16.36 17.48
C SER A 187 -21.60 16.34 16.37
N GLY A 188 -22.12 15.15 16.02
CA GLY A 188 -22.96 14.95 14.83
C GLY A 188 -22.13 14.82 13.54
N ASN A 189 -22.67 14.20 12.48
CA ASN A 189 -21.91 13.97 11.24
C ASN A 189 -21.34 15.28 10.67
N GLN A 190 -20.02 15.36 10.55
CA GLN A 190 -19.34 16.57 10.09
C GLN A 190 -18.88 16.45 8.65
N GLN A 191 -18.96 17.56 7.92
CA GLN A 191 -18.38 17.72 6.60
C GLN A 191 -17.17 18.64 6.65
N ILE A 192 -16.06 18.18 6.08
CA ILE A 192 -14.89 18.99 5.71
C ILE A 192 -14.84 19.01 4.19
N MET A 193 -15.19 20.15 3.60
CA MET A 193 -15.18 20.33 2.15
C MET A 193 -14.08 21.31 1.74
N VAL A 194 -13.27 20.94 0.76
CA VAL A 194 -12.26 21.80 0.14
C VAL A 194 -12.44 21.74 -1.38
N SER A 195 -13.05 22.78 -1.97
CA SER A 195 -13.36 22.80 -3.41
C SER A 195 -12.09 22.85 -4.27
N ARG A 196 -11.12 23.70 -3.89
CA ARG A 196 -9.81 23.92 -4.54
C ARG A 196 -8.75 24.26 -3.49
N GLY A 197 -7.48 24.11 -3.83
CA GLY A 197 -6.37 24.39 -2.90
C GLY A 197 -6.21 23.33 -1.83
N SER A 198 -5.72 23.71 -0.65
CA SER A 198 -5.43 22.76 0.42
C SER A 198 -5.85 23.21 1.82
N LEU A 199 -6.10 22.25 2.68
CA LEU A 199 -6.33 22.43 4.12
C LEU A 199 -5.40 21.51 4.89
N THR A 200 -4.68 22.03 5.87
CA THR A 200 -3.97 21.23 6.87
C THR A 200 -4.59 21.35 8.24
N LEU A 201 -4.89 20.20 8.83
CA LEU A 201 -5.41 20.03 10.18
C LEU A 201 -4.28 19.47 11.06
N ASN A 202 -3.61 20.36 11.78
CA ASN A 202 -2.54 20.02 12.72
C ASN A 202 -3.07 19.64 14.10
N GLY A 203 -4.18 20.25 14.53
CA GLY A 203 -4.83 19.88 15.79
C GLY A 203 -5.53 18.53 15.74
N VAL A 204 -5.84 17.99 16.92
CA VAL A 204 -6.56 16.72 17.08
C VAL A 204 -8.04 16.90 16.75
N ILE A 205 -8.56 16.10 15.83
CA ILE A 205 -9.99 15.89 15.59
C ILE A 205 -10.46 14.80 16.56
N SER A 206 -11.50 15.11 17.36
CA SER A 206 -12.02 14.25 18.42
C SER A 206 -13.54 14.23 18.43
N GLY A 207 -14.16 13.19 18.99
CA GLY A 207 -15.63 13.04 19.08
C GLY A 207 -16.13 11.71 18.54
N THR A 208 -17.44 11.51 18.49
CA THR A 208 -18.04 10.22 18.06
C THR A 208 -18.59 10.23 16.65
N ALA A 209 -18.61 11.40 16.02
CA ALA A 209 -19.21 11.63 14.72
C ALA A 209 -18.43 11.04 13.56
N ASN A 210 -19.14 10.78 12.46
CA ASN A 210 -18.53 10.51 11.16
C ASN A 210 -17.93 11.79 10.58
N LEU A 211 -16.84 11.63 9.85
CA LEU A 211 -16.15 12.68 9.14
C LEU A 211 -16.30 12.47 7.63
N TRP A 212 -16.84 13.46 6.93
CA TRP A 212 -17.02 13.44 5.49
C TRP A 212 -16.06 14.43 4.82
N ILE A 213 -15.14 13.91 4.01
CA ILE A 213 -14.12 14.68 3.29
C ILE A 213 -14.57 14.88 1.84
N TRP A 214 -14.68 16.13 1.38
CA TRP A 214 -15.23 16.43 0.05
C TRP A 214 -14.52 17.55 -0.74
N GLY A 215 -14.83 17.67 -2.03
CA GLY A 215 -14.27 18.66 -2.94
C GLY A 215 -12.92 18.26 -3.57
N GLY A 216 -12.53 18.97 -4.63
CA GLY A 216 -11.36 18.65 -5.47
C GLY A 216 -10.01 19.09 -4.90
N GLY A 217 -9.99 19.90 -3.84
CA GLY A 217 -8.76 20.30 -3.15
C GLY A 217 -8.21 19.21 -2.23
N THR A 218 -6.96 19.40 -1.80
CA THR A 218 -6.22 18.46 -0.94
C THR A 218 -6.47 18.74 0.54
N LYS A 219 -6.81 17.71 1.32
CA LYS A 219 -6.92 17.81 2.78
C LYS A 219 -5.76 17.04 3.36
N ILE A 220 -5.05 17.63 4.31
CA ILE A 220 -3.89 17.06 4.97
C ILE A 220 -4.22 17.01 6.46
N VAL A 221 -4.07 15.85 7.05
CA VAL A 221 -4.28 15.63 8.48
C VAL A 221 -2.97 15.19 9.08
N THR A 222 -2.47 15.94 10.05
CA THR A 222 -1.16 15.69 10.68
C THR A 222 -1.24 15.42 12.18
N GLY A 223 -2.36 15.79 12.81
CA GLY A 223 -2.65 15.47 14.20
C GLY A 223 -2.91 13.97 14.44
N ALA A 224 -2.75 13.54 15.69
CA ALA A 224 -3.16 12.22 16.17
C ALA A 224 -4.66 12.23 16.52
N ASN A 225 -5.50 11.95 15.52
CA ASN A 225 -6.95 12.07 15.67
C ASN A 225 -7.54 10.92 16.48
N THR A 226 -8.57 11.22 17.27
CA THR A 226 -9.18 10.30 18.25
C THR A 226 -10.68 10.12 18.07
N TYR A 227 -11.27 10.67 17.00
CA TYR A 227 -12.70 10.47 16.74
C TYR A 227 -13.03 9.00 16.44
N SER A 228 -14.24 8.55 16.79
CA SER A 228 -14.60 7.13 16.65
C SER A 228 -15.47 6.79 15.43
N GLY A 229 -16.10 7.79 14.80
CA GLY A 229 -16.94 7.59 13.62
C GLY A 229 -16.16 7.28 12.34
N THR A 230 -16.88 6.94 11.28
CA THR A 230 -16.28 6.62 9.97
C THR A 230 -15.65 7.84 9.32
N THR A 231 -14.74 7.61 8.37
CA THR A 231 -14.22 8.65 7.49
C THR A 231 -14.64 8.37 6.05
N ASP A 232 -15.59 9.14 5.51
CA ASP A 232 -16.04 9.00 4.12
C ASP A 232 -15.31 10.01 3.25
N VAL A 233 -14.55 9.53 2.26
CA VAL A 233 -13.72 10.36 1.39
C VAL A 233 -14.30 10.40 -0.02
N ARG A 234 -14.46 11.62 -0.54
CA ARG A 234 -14.78 11.95 -1.94
C ARG A 234 -13.78 13.02 -2.42
N GLY A 235 -12.84 12.63 -3.27
CA GLY A 235 -11.68 13.44 -3.66
C GLY A 235 -10.40 13.02 -2.92
N SER A 236 -9.51 13.96 -2.57
CA SER A 236 -8.19 13.61 -2.00
C SER A 236 -8.09 13.87 -0.50
N LEU A 237 -7.57 12.89 0.26
CA LEU A 237 -7.18 13.00 1.66
C LEU A 237 -5.73 12.52 1.84
N THR A 238 -4.92 13.28 2.56
CA THR A 238 -3.53 12.96 2.88
C THR A 238 -3.34 12.88 4.40
N LEU A 239 -2.71 11.81 4.87
CA LEU A 239 -2.26 11.67 6.24
C LEU A 239 -0.76 11.99 6.27
N GLY A 240 -0.37 13.09 6.92
CA GLY A 240 1.00 13.61 6.92
C GLY A 240 1.58 13.78 8.32
N GLY A 241 2.83 14.26 8.42
CA GLY A 241 3.50 14.45 9.72
C GLY A 241 3.84 13.14 10.44
N ALA A 242 4.38 13.25 11.66
CA ALA A 242 4.82 12.07 12.43
C ALA A 242 3.65 11.31 13.07
N ALA A 243 2.60 12.04 13.49
CA ALA A 243 1.46 11.49 14.21
C ALA A 243 0.20 11.37 13.37
N GLY A 244 0.23 11.78 12.09
CA GLY A 244 -0.94 11.87 11.22
C GLY A 244 -1.69 10.54 11.13
N SER A 245 -2.79 10.48 11.85
CA SER A 245 -3.71 9.35 11.90
C SER A 245 -5.11 9.79 11.52
N LEU A 246 -5.97 8.84 11.22
CA LEU A 246 -7.41 9.07 11.34
C LEU A 246 -7.87 8.63 12.72
N GLY A 247 -9.17 8.77 12.97
CA GLY A 247 -9.85 8.18 14.11
C GLY A 247 -9.87 6.65 14.07
N THR A 248 -10.72 5.98 14.86
CA THR A 248 -10.77 4.50 14.91
C THR A 248 -11.76 3.89 13.91
N GLY A 249 -12.65 4.69 13.31
CA GLY A 249 -13.68 4.19 12.40
C GLY A 249 -13.17 3.82 11.00
N ALA A 250 -13.93 3.03 10.27
CA ALA A 250 -13.58 2.62 8.90
C ALA A 250 -13.47 3.83 7.94
N VAL A 251 -12.70 3.66 6.88
CA VAL A 251 -12.54 4.63 5.79
C VAL A 251 -13.26 4.15 4.54
N ASN A 252 -14.12 4.98 3.98
CA ASN A 252 -14.89 4.66 2.77
C ASN A 252 -14.44 5.55 1.60
N LEU A 253 -13.87 4.95 0.56
CA LEU A 253 -13.47 5.65 -0.67
C LEU A 253 -14.64 5.65 -1.66
N ASN A 254 -15.35 6.77 -1.76
CA ASN A 254 -16.71 6.78 -2.30
C ASN A 254 -16.80 6.89 -3.84
N ASP A 255 -15.74 7.28 -4.54
CA ASP A 255 -15.76 7.45 -6.00
C ASP A 255 -14.44 7.04 -6.69
N ASN A 256 -14.46 6.98 -8.02
CA ASN A 256 -13.32 6.59 -8.85
C ASN A 256 -12.24 7.69 -9.00
N SER A 257 -12.42 8.83 -8.37
CA SER A 257 -11.45 9.94 -8.29
C SER A 257 -10.83 10.05 -6.89
N THR A 258 -11.30 9.24 -5.94
CA THR A 258 -10.92 9.34 -4.54
C THR A 258 -9.55 8.74 -4.29
N VAL A 259 -8.70 9.49 -3.59
CA VAL A 259 -7.34 9.08 -3.23
C VAL A 259 -7.10 9.32 -1.75
N LEU A 260 -6.74 8.25 -1.04
CA LEU A 260 -6.18 8.28 0.30
C LEU A 260 -4.65 8.16 0.20
N THR A 261 -3.95 9.21 0.60
CA THR A 261 -2.48 9.27 0.57
C THR A 261 -1.90 9.16 1.97
N PHE A 262 -0.97 8.23 2.15
CA PHE A 262 -0.13 8.09 3.33
C PHE A 262 1.22 8.78 3.05
N ALA A 263 1.50 9.85 3.77
CA ALA A 263 2.68 10.71 3.64
C ALA A 263 3.34 10.97 5.00
N GLN A 264 3.20 10.04 5.95
CA GLN A 264 3.76 10.17 7.29
C GLN A 264 5.30 10.20 7.27
N THR A 265 5.89 11.00 8.15
CA THR A 265 7.35 11.20 8.26
C THR A 265 8.02 10.21 9.22
N SER A 266 7.26 9.28 9.80
CA SER A 266 7.74 8.16 10.60
C SER A 266 6.99 6.89 10.22
N ASP A 267 7.54 5.73 10.58
CA ASP A 267 6.86 4.45 10.38
C ASP A 267 5.52 4.44 11.13
N TYR A 268 4.49 3.89 10.49
CA TYR A 268 3.12 4.00 10.99
C TYR A 268 2.33 2.72 10.74
N THR A 269 1.50 2.34 11.72
CA THR A 269 0.55 1.21 11.59
C THR A 269 -0.86 1.76 11.46
N PHE A 270 -1.49 1.46 10.32
CA PHE A 270 -2.87 1.85 10.05
C PHE A 270 -3.80 0.63 10.20
N ALA A 271 -4.67 0.70 11.21
CA ALA A 271 -5.54 -0.41 11.60
C ALA A 271 -6.97 -0.32 11.05
N ASN A 272 -7.36 0.83 10.49
CA ASN A 272 -8.73 1.03 10.04
C ASN A 272 -9.02 0.21 8.79
N ASN A 273 -10.24 -0.29 8.70
CA ASN A 273 -10.72 -0.93 7.47
C ASN A 273 -10.89 0.13 6.37
N ILE A 274 -10.56 -0.23 5.13
CA ILE A 274 -10.75 0.61 3.95
C ILE A 274 -11.75 -0.09 3.02
N THR A 275 -12.76 0.63 2.54
CA THR A 275 -13.78 0.08 1.62
C THR A 275 -14.05 1.02 0.45
N GLY A 276 -14.89 0.58 -0.49
CA GLY A 276 -15.43 1.41 -1.56
C GLY A 276 -14.74 1.20 -2.91
N VAL A 277 -14.80 2.21 -3.77
CA VAL A 277 -14.23 2.15 -5.12
C VAL A 277 -12.82 2.71 -5.08
N GLY A 278 -12.67 4.01 -4.84
CA GLY A 278 -11.38 4.69 -4.95
C GLY A 278 -10.89 4.78 -6.39
N ALA A 279 -9.89 5.62 -6.62
CA ALA A 279 -9.24 5.74 -7.91
C ALA A 279 -8.41 4.49 -8.25
N SER A 280 -7.90 4.44 -9.48
CA SER A 280 -6.86 3.47 -9.87
C SER A 280 -5.57 3.59 -9.03
N SER A 281 -5.43 4.68 -8.27
CA SER A 281 -4.41 4.91 -7.23
C SER A 281 -5.07 5.22 -5.88
N GLY A 282 -6.19 4.57 -5.58
CA GLY A 282 -7.10 4.91 -4.47
C GLY A 282 -6.43 4.87 -3.10
N VAL A 283 -5.47 3.97 -2.90
CA VAL A 283 -4.59 3.97 -1.73
C VAL A 283 -3.15 4.21 -2.20
N THR A 284 -2.54 5.30 -1.74
CA THR A 284 -1.20 5.71 -2.19
C THR A 284 -0.27 5.92 -0.99
N LYS A 285 0.89 5.26 -0.98
CA LYS A 285 1.98 5.52 -0.02
C LYS A 285 3.08 6.36 -0.66
N THR A 286 3.56 7.39 0.04
CA THR A 286 4.64 8.29 -0.37
C THR A 286 5.65 8.48 0.77
N GLY A 287 6.80 9.10 0.49
CA GLY A 287 7.87 9.27 1.49
C GLY A 287 8.63 7.98 1.76
N THR A 288 9.74 8.04 2.51
CA THR A 288 10.71 6.95 2.65
C THR A 288 10.36 5.91 3.72
N THR A 289 9.34 6.16 4.53
CA THR A 289 8.95 5.35 5.70
C THR A 289 8.22 4.06 5.34
N THR A 290 8.04 3.19 6.33
CA THR A 290 7.21 1.98 6.24
C THR A 290 5.80 2.25 6.77
N LEU A 291 4.79 1.96 5.94
CA LEU A 291 3.39 1.88 6.35
C LEU A 291 3.01 0.42 6.58
N THR A 292 2.65 0.05 7.80
CA THR A 292 2.08 -1.26 8.10
C THR A 292 0.56 -1.18 8.02
N LEU A 293 -0.06 -1.93 7.11
CA LEU A 293 -1.52 -2.02 7.00
C LEU A 293 -2.00 -3.29 7.70
N THR A 294 -2.81 -3.15 8.74
CA THR A 294 -3.39 -4.29 9.48
C THR A 294 -4.90 -4.42 9.30
N GLY A 295 -5.59 -3.31 9.01
CA GLY A 295 -7.02 -3.31 8.70
C GLY A 295 -7.35 -3.97 7.35
N THR A 296 -8.56 -4.49 7.22
CA THR A 296 -9.04 -5.06 5.95
C THR A 296 -9.26 -3.94 4.94
N ASN A 297 -8.77 -4.13 3.72
CA ASN A 297 -8.98 -3.24 2.58
C ASN A 297 -9.72 -3.97 1.46
N THR A 298 -10.98 -3.59 1.22
CA THR A 298 -11.83 -4.10 0.14
C THR A 298 -12.00 -3.10 -1.00
N SER A 299 -11.26 -1.99 -1.01
CA SER A 299 -11.37 -1.00 -2.08
C SER A 299 -11.03 -1.61 -3.44
N SER A 300 -11.84 -1.34 -4.47
CA SER A 300 -11.59 -1.87 -5.83
C SER A 300 -10.54 -1.10 -6.62
N GLY A 301 -10.14 0.07 -6.13
CA GLY A 301 -9.02 0.86 -6.60
C GLY A 301 -7.68 0.14 -6.41
N GLY A 302 -6.67 0.64 -7.12
CA GLY A 302 -5.30 0.13 -7.00
C GLY A 302 -4.59 0.66 -5.75
N THR A 303 -3.65 -0.15 -5.24
CA THR A 303 -2.70 0.29 -4.21
C THR A 303 -1.39 0.68 -4.87
N VAL A 304 -0.90 1.89 -4.59
CA VAL A 304 0.33 2.45 -5.17
C VAL A 304 1.34 2.74 -4.08
N VAL A 305 2.55 2.19 -4.20
CA VAL A 305 3.67 2.52 -3.33
C VAL A 305 4.61 3.43 -4.11
N ARG A 306 4.47 4.75 -3.98
CA ARG A 306 5.37 5.70 -4.65
C ARG A 306 6.72 5.80 -3.95
N GLY A 307 6.75 5.66 -2.63
CA GLY A 307 7.97 5.76 -1.84
C GLY A 307 7.96 4.86 -0.62
N GLY A 308 9.15 4.45 -0.17
CA GLY A 308 9.32 3.65 1.03
C GLY A 308 8.71 2.26 0.86
N ALA A 309 8.06 1.76 1.90
CA ALA A 309 7.43 0.44 1.87
C ALA A 309 5.99 0.43 2.40
N ILE A 310 5.18 -0.47 1.86
CA ILE A 310 4.00 -0.99 2.55
C ILE A 310 4.35 -2.37 3.11
N LYS A 311 3.97 -2.65 4.35
CA LYS A 311 4.14 -3.94 5.04
C LYS A 311 2.78 -4.55 5.37
N VAL A 312 2.58 -5.81 5.02
CA VAL A 312 1.32 -6.54 5.25
C VAL A 312 1.53 -8.01 5.61
N ALA A 313 0.64 -8.53 6.46
CA ALA A 313 0.56 -9.95 6.75
C ALA A 313 -0.35 -10.71 5.75
N SER A 314 -1.26 -10.02 5.06
CA SER A 314 -2.06 -10.58 3.97
C SER A 314 -2.25 -9.55 2.87
N ILE A 315 -1.69 -9.82 1.70
CA ILE A 315 -1.89 -9.04 0.48
C ILE A 315 -3.36 -9.04 0.08
N ASN A 316 -4.05 -10.19 0.17
CA ASN A 316 -5.44 -10.27 -0.25
C ASN A 316 -6.38 -9.48 0.67
N ASN A 317 -6.10 -9.46 1.97
CA ASN A 317 -6.92 -8.75 2.94
C ASN A 317 -6.55 -7.27 3.07
N ASN A 318 -5.28 -6.87 2.92
CA ASN A 318 -4.84 -5.52 3.30
C ASN A 318 -4.64 -4.55 2.12
N LEU A 319 -4.59 -5.01 0.85
CA LEU A 319 -4.20 -4.16 -0.29
C LEU A 319 -5.30 -3.86 -1.33
N GLY A 320 -6.58 -4.10 -1.01
CA GLY A 320 -7.69 -3.84 -1.94
C GLY A 320 -7.73 -4.86 -3.08
N SER A 321 -8.77 -4.86 -3.91
CA SER A 321 -8.92 -5.83 -5.01
C SER A 321 -8.29 -5.39 -6.34
N GLY A 322 -7.90 -4.12 -6.47
CA GLY A 322 -7.22 -3.59 -7.65
C GLY A 322 -5.74 -4.01 -7.78
N PRO A 323 -5.05 -3.52 -8.84
CA PRO A 323 -3.63 -3.81 -9.06
C PRO A 323 -2.74 -3.17 -7.99
N ILE A 324 -1.58 -3.80 -7.75
CA ILE A 324 -0.51 -3.25 -6.92
C ILE A 324 0.53 -2.61 -7.83
N LYS A 325 0.77 -1.31 -7.65
CA LYS A 325 1.80 -0.57 -8.40
C LYS A 325 2.94 -0.21 -7.46
N LEU A 326 4.14 -0.65 -7.80
CA LEU A 326 5.37 -0.32 -7.08
C LEU A 326 6.12 0.76 -7.85
N GLY A 327 6.16 1.95 -7.26
CA GLY A 327 6.63 3.18 -7.87
C GLY A 327 5.52 3.98 -8.56
N SER A 328 5.91 5.11 -9.17
CA SER A 328 5.02 5.91 -10.05
C SER A 328 5.71 6.30 -11.36
N LEU A 329 6.53 7.36 -11.39
CA LEU A 329 7.21 7.83 -12.61
C LEU A 329 8.64 8.32 -12.27
N SER A 330 9.63 7.59 -12.78
CA SER A 330 11.09 7.88 -12.82
C SER A 330 11.94 7.77 -11.53
N THR A 331 11.61 8.46 -10.42
CA THR A 331 12.49 8.50 -9.22
C THR A 331 11.87 7.90 -7.95
N ASP A 332 10.57 7.71 -7.95
CA ASP A 332 9.77 7.18 -6.85
C ASP A 332 10.00 5.67 -6.64
N SER A 333 10.87 5.25 -5.71
CA SER A 333 11.11 3.84 -5.42
C SER A 333 10.17 3.31 -4.33
N GLY A 334 9.30 2.35 -4.68
CA GLY A 334 8.34 1.74 -3.76
C GLY A 334 8.56 0.24 -3.59
N SER A 335 8.40 -0.25 -2.37
CA SER A 335 8.53 -1.67 -2.06
C SER A 335 7.30 -2.23 -1.34
N LEU A 336 7.05 -3.53 -1.51
CA LEU A 336 6.09 -4.27 -0.71
C LEU A 336 6.83 -5.29 0.17
N ILE A 337 6.51 -5.31 1.45
CA ILE A 337 7.01 -6.29 2.43
C ILE A 337 5.84 -7.18 2.84
N TYR A 338 5.95 -8.47 2.54
CA TYR A 338 5.05 -9.50 3.00
C TYR A 338 5.64 -10.23 4.19
N ASN A 339 4.97 -10.21 5.34
CA ASN A 339 5.40 -10.86 6.57
C ASN A 339 4.39 -11.87 7.14
N GLY A 340 3.54 -12.43 6.26
CA GLY A 340 2.49 -13.37 6.62
C GLY A 340 2.95 -14.82 6.82
N SER A 341 2.01 -15.68 7.23
CA SER A 341 2.24 -17.11 7.47
C SER A 341 2.12 -18.00 6.23
N GLY A 342 1.90 -17.40 5.06
CA GLY A 342 1.72 -18.09 3.77
C GLY A 342 0.44 -17.64 3.08
N GLU A 343 0.51 -17.29 1.79
CA GLU A 343 -0.63 -16.77 1.04
C GLU A 343 -0.42 -16.94 -0.47
N THR A 344 -1.51 -17.27 -1.17
CA THR A 344 -1.58 -17.15 -2.63
C THR A 344 -2.38 -15.92 -3.01
N THR A 345 -1.84 -15.07 -3.87
CA THR A 345 -2.53 -13.90 -4.41
C THR A 345 -2.58 -13.95 -5.93
N SER A 346 -3.73 -13.58 -6.50
CA SER A 346 -3.94 -13.39 -7.93
C SER A 346 -3.86 -11.93 -8.35
N LYS A 347 -3.50 -11.01 -7.43
CA LYS A 347 -3.37 -9.60 -7.76
C LYS A 347 -2.24 -9.38 -8.76
N THR A 348 -2.46 -8.46 -9.68
CA THR A 348 -1.44 -8.06 -10.64
C THR A 348 -0.46 -7.07 -10.00
N PHE A 349 0.82 -7.24 -10.31
CA PHE A 349 1.89 -6.36 -9.86
C PHE A 349 2.47 -5.59 -11.05
N GLN A 350 2.63 -4.28 -10.87
CA GLN A 350 3.20 -3.37 -11.86
C GLN A 350 4.41 -2.64 -11.32
N ILE A 351 5.54 -2.74 -12.02
CA ILE A 351 6.78 -2.03 -11.68
C ILE A 351 6.82 -0.72 -12.46
N SER A 352 6.46 0.37 -11.78
CA SER A 352 6.18 1.66 -12.40
C SER A 352 7.37 2.62 -12.36
N SER A 353 8.32 2.43 -11.43
CA SER A 353 9.53 3.26 -11.28
C SER A 353 10.80 2.54 -11.71
N SER A 354 11.92 3.27 -11.72
CA SER A 354 13.25 2.73 -12.06
C SER A 354 13.71 1.61 -11.10
N THR A 355 13.32 1.65 -9.83
CA THR A 355 13.67 0.64 -8.83
C THR A 355 12.48 0.35 -7.91
N SER A 356 12.17 -0.94 -7.72
CA SER A 356 11.12 -1.42 -6.82
C SER A 356 11.47 -2.80 -6.29
N ALA A 357 10.94 -3.16 -5.12
CA ALA A 357 11.16 -4.47 -4.54
C ALA A 357 9.88 -5.15 -4.04
N LEU A 358 9.86 -6.48 -4.14
CA LEU A 358 8.95 -7.35 -3.42
C LEU A 358 9.77 -8.18 -2.43
N GLN A 359 9.46 -8.02 -1.15
CA GLN A 359 10.19 -8.62 -0.04
C GLN A 359 9.31 -9.64 0.68
N ALA A 360 9.77 -10.90 0.74
CA ALA A 360 9.11 -11.96 1.50
C ALA A 360 9.90 -12.24 2.80
N ASP A 361 9.37 -11.75 3.91
CA ASP A 361 9.90 -11.97 5.28
C ASP A 361 8.97 -12.85 6.13
N GLY A 362 7.88 -13.32 5.53
CA GLY A 362 6.91 -14.19 6.17
C GLY A 362 7.45 -15.57 6.51
N SER A 363 6.82 -16.23 7.49
CA SER A 363 7.15 -17.60 7.88
C SER A 363 6.66 -18.65 6.86
N GLY A 364 5.69 -18.29 6.01
CA GLY A 364 5.21 -19.15 4.91
C GLY A 364 5.37 -18.51 3.54
N ALA A 365 5.18 -19.32 2.50
CA ALA A 365 5.40 -18.91 1.12
C ALA A 365 4.40 -17.84 0.66
N LEU A 366 4.91 -16.80 0.01
CA LEU A 366 4.12 -15.92 -0.84
C LEU A 366 4.08 -16.46 -2.27
N ILE A 367 2.88 -16.74 -2.78
CA ILE A 367 2.66 -17.22 -4.15
C ILE A 367 1.90 -16.14 -4.93
N VAL A 368 2.54 -15.52 -5.93
CA VAL A 368 1.93 -14.53 -6.83
C VAL A 368 1.59 -15.20 -8.15
N SER A 369 0.32 -15.58 -8.36
CA SER A 369 -0.07 -16.48 -9.46
C SER A 369 -0.20 -15.79 -10.83
N THR A 370 -0.59 -14.52 -10.89
CA THR A 370 -0.78 -13.78 -12.16
C THR A 370 0.51 -13.16 -12.69
N GLY A 371 1.55 -13.07 -11.85
CA GLY A 371 2.87 -12.58 -12.24
C GLY A 371 3.07 -11.06 -12.11
N ILE A 372 4.10 -10.55 -12.79
CA ILE A 372 4.62 -9.18 -12.67
C ILE A 372 4.81 -8.57 -14.06
N SER A 373 4.46 -7.30 -14.21
CA SER A 373 4.67 -6.56 -15.46
C SER A 373 5.42 -5.24 -15.23
N GLY A 374 6.33 -4.90 -16.14
CA GLY A 374 6.86 -3.54 -16.21
C GLY A 374 5.79 -2.55 -16.70
N ALA A 375 5.71 -1.39 -16.06
CA ALA A 375 4.78 -0.33 -16.42
C ALA A 375 5.54 0.97 -16.70
N ASN A 376 5.00 1.83 -17.57
CA ASN A 376 5.64 3.05 -18.08
C ASN A 376 6.94 2.77 -18.87
N SER A 377 7.21 3.61 -19.88
CA SER A 377 8.46 3.53 -20.64
C SER A 377 9.71 3.71 -19.75
N GLY A 378 10.86 3.24 -20.22
CA GLY A 378 12.14 3.31 -19.53
C GLY A 378 12.53 2.02 -18.80
N VAL A 379 13.77 1.99 -18.32
CA VAL A 379 14.38 0.84 -17.64
C VAL A 379 13.77 0.66 -16.24
N LYS A 380 13.52 -0.58 -15.87
CA LYS A 380 12.98 -1.02 -14.57
C LYS A 380 13.94 -2.04 -13.96
N ASN A 381 14.34 -1.83 -12.72
CA ASN A 381 15.11 -2.77 -11.93
C ASN A 381 14.21 -3.32 -10.83
N PHE A 382 13.69 -4.53 -11.04
CA PHE A 382 12.79 -5.17 -10.09
C PHE A 382 13.55 -6.14 -9.20
N THR A 383 13.43 -5.99 -7.89
CA THR A 383 14.13 -6.82 -6.90
C THR A 383 13.17 -7.76 -6.17
N LEU A 384 13.43 -9.06 -6.26
CA LEU A 384 12.87 -10.08 -5.37
C LEU A 384 13.81 -10.24 -4.18
N GLN A 385 13.33 -10.00 -2.95
CA GLN A 385 14.17 -10.03 -1.75
C GLN A 385 13.44 -10.61 -0.52
N GLY A 386 14.08 -10.49 0.64
CA GLY A 386 13.58 -10.95 1.93
C GLY A 386 14.34 -12.14 2.50
N SER A 387 13.98 -12.53 3.72
CA SER A 387 14.64 -13.60 4.47
C SER A 387 13.90 -14.95 4.42
N SER A 388 12.68 -15.00 3.88
CA SER A 388 11.88 -16.21 3.87
C SER A 388 12.52 -17.32 3.03
N THR A 389 12.73 -18.49 3.64
CA THR A 389 13.27 -19.69 2.99
C THR A 389 12.18 -20.58 2.39
N ALA A 390 10.91 -20.23 2.58
CA ALA A 390 9.79 -20.88 1.94
C ALA A 390 9.89 -20.76 0.40
N ALA A 391 9.14 -21.59 -0.33
CA ALA A 391 9.10 -21.52 -1.79
C ALA A 391 8.24 -20.33 -2.27
N ASN A 392 8.71 -19.10 -2.02
CA ASN A 392 8.05 -17.89 -2.53
C ASN A 392 8.10 -17.93 -4.06
N SER A 393 6.96 -17.81 -4.73
CA SER A 393 6.89 -18.03 -6.16
C SER A 393 6.19 -16.89 -6.89
N ILE A 394 6.68 -16.63 -8.10
CA ILE A 394 6.12 -15.66 -9.04
C ILE A 394 5.73 -16.39 -10.32
N GLY A 395 4.54 -16.08 -10.82
CA GLY A 395 4.10 -16.43 -12.16
C GLY A 395 4.93 -15.74 -13.25
N ALA A 396 4.30 -15.37 -14.37
CA ALA A 396 5.03 -14.77 -15.49
C ALA A 396 5.59 -13.39 -15.13
N ILE A 397 6.88 -13.15 -15.40
CA ILE A 397 7.47 -11.81 -15.39
C ILE A 397 7.59 -11.32 -16.84
N THR A 398 7.02 -10.16 -17.12
CA THR A 398 6.98 -9.58 -18.47
C THR A 398 7.49 -8.15 -18.48
N ASN A 399 8.05 -7.70 -19.60
CA ASN A 399 8.47 -6.31 -19.77
C ASN A 399 7.28 -5.33 -19.71
N GLY A 400 6.07 -5.79 -20.06
CA GLY A 400 4.89 -4.94 -20.17
C GLY A 400 5.16 -3.73 -21.07
N SER A 401 4.98 -2.52 -20.53
CA SER A 401 5.25 -1.25 -21.24
C SER A 401 6.64 -0.67 -20.96
N ALA A 402 7.49 -1.32 -20.18
CA ALA A 402 8.87 -0.87 -19.96
C ALA A 402 9.71 -1.02 -21.24
N THR A 403 10.83 -0.29 -21.35
CA THR A 403 11.81 -0.56 -22.41
C THR A 403 12.66 -1.77 -22.06
N THR A 404 13.02 -1.87 -20.78
CA THR A 404 13.78 -2.97 -20.22
C THR A 404 13.33 -3.25 -18.81
N LEU A 405 13.14 -4.52 -18.46
CA LEU A 405 12.96 -4.96 -17.09
C LEU A 405 14.10 -5.91 -16.72
N ASN A 406 14.94 -5.45 -15.81
CA ASN A 406 15.99 -6.24 -15.17
C ASN A 406 15.43 -6.89 -13.90
N LEU A 407 15.78 -8.15 -13.67
CA LEU A 407 15.42 -8.89 -12.48
C LEU A 407 16.64 -9.01 -11.55
N VAL A 408 16.46 -8.69 -10.28
CA VAL A 408 17.46 -8.92 -9.24
C VAL A 408 16.86 -9.84 -8.19
N LYS A 409 17.58 -10.91 -7.84
CA LYS A 409 17.31 -11.69 -6.63
C LYS A 409 18.32 -11.27 -5.56
N ALA A 410 17.81 -10.71 -4.47
CA ALA A 410 18.58 -10.27 -3.31
C ALA A 410 18.02 -10.89 -2.01
N GLY A 411 18.63 -10.57 -0.87
CA GLY A 411 18.26 -11.16 0.43
C GLY A 411 18.61 -12.65 0.55
N THR A 412 18.60 -13.16 1.76
CA THR A 412 18.98 -14.55 2.08
C THR A 412 17.92 -15.57 1.71
N GLY A 413 16.68 -15.14 1.45
CA GLY A 413 15.54 -15.99 1.18
C GLY A 413 15.59 -16.70 -0.18
N LYS A 414 14.54 -17.50 -0.42
CA LYS A 414 14.33 -18.29 -1.63
C LYS A 414 13.18 -17.72 -2.45
N TRP A 415 13.39 -17.58 -3.76
CA TRP A 415 12.36 -17.24 -4.74
C TRP A 415 12.37 -18.27 -5.89
N VAL A 416 11.19 -18.56 -6.43
CA VAL A 416 10.96 -19.52 -7.52
C VAL A 416 10.22 -18.81 -8.65
N LEU A 417 10.78 -18.82 -9.86
CA LEU A 417 10.07 -18.36 -11.05
C LEU A 417 9.35 -19.56 -11.66
N THR A 418 8.02 -19.57 -11.61
CA THR A 418 7.21 -20.71 -12.08
C THR A 418 6.47 -20.42 -13.38
N GLY A 419 6.37 -19.15 -13.79
CA GLY A 419 5.66 -18.77 -15.02
C GLY A 419 6.54 -18.71 -16.26
N THR A 420 5.90 -18.48 -17.40
CA THR A 420 6.59 -18.16 -18.66
C THR A 420 7.06 -16.71 -18.65
N ASN A 421 8.37 -16.50 -18.60
CA ASN A 421 8.99 -15.18 -18.48
C ASN A 421 9.42 -14.63 -19.83
N THR A 422 9.09 -13.35 -20.07
CA THR A 422 9.33 -12.66 -21.35
C THR A 422 9.95 -11.27 -21.18
N TYR A 423 10.49 -10.96 -20.00
CA TYR A 423 11.29 -9.74 -19.81
C TYR A 423 12.60 -9.83 -20.59
N ASN A 424 13.10 -8.70 -21.08
CA ASN A 424 14.26 -8.65 -21.98
C ASN A 424 15.56 -8.21 -21.29
N GLY A 425 15.49 -7.76 -20.03
CA GLY A 425 16.65 -7.33 -19.26
C GLY A 425 17.41 -8.50 -18.65
N THR A 426 18.49 -8.18 -17.94
CA THR A 426 19.36 -9.18 -17.28
C THR A 426 18.72 -9.73 -16.01
N THR A 427 19.15 -10.93 -15.60
CA THR A 427 18.85 -11.49 -14.28
C THR A 427 20.12 -11.55 -13.44
N THR A 428 20.14 -10.90 -12.28
CA THR A 428 21.26 -10.96 -11.33
C THR A 428 20.83 -11.61 -10.03
N VAL A 429 21.44 -12.74 -9.68
CA VAL A 429 21.27 -13.38 -8.37
C VAL A 429 22.38 -12.89 -7.45
N SER A 430 22.07 -11.86 -6.67
CA SER A 430 23.02 -11.19 -5.77
C SER A 430 23.16 -11.90 -4.43
N ALA A 431 22.09 -12.55 -3.93
CA ALA A 431 22.10 -13.29 -2.66
C ALA A 431 20.93 -14.30 -2.58
N GLY A 432 21.07 -15.29 -1.69
CA GLY A 432 20.05 -16.31 -1.44
C GLY A 432 19.87 -17.26 -2.63
N THR A 433 18.67 -17.81 -2.81
CA THR A 433 18.40 -18.83 -3.83
C THR A 433 17.34 -18.37 -4.84
N LEU A 434 17.66 -18.45 -6.13
CA LEU A 434 16.69 -18.35 -7.22
C LEU A 434 16.50 -19.72 -7.88
N LEU A 435 15.28 -20.26 -7.86
CA LEU A 435 14.93 -21.42 -8.68
C LEU A 435 14.19 -20.95 -9.94
N ILE A 436 14.54 -21.53 -11.07
CA ILE A 436 13.86 -21.34 -12.35
C ILE A 436 13.14 -22.64 -12.65
N ASP A 437 11.84 -22.69 -12.34
CA ASP A 437 10.99 -23.87 -12.58
C ASP A 437 10.04 -23.64 -13.78
N GLY A 438 9.90 -22.39 -14.21
CA GLY A 438 9.14 -21.98 -15.39
C GLY A 438 9.99 -21.85 -16.67
N ASP A 439 9.35 -21.41 -17.74
CA ASP A 439 9.99 -21.19 -19.04
C ASP A 439 10.45 -19.74 -19.21
N SER A 440 11.75 -19.49 -19.21
CA SER A 440 12.34 -18.17 -19.50
C SER A 440 13.08 -18.16 -20.85
N SER A 441 12.72 -19.02 -21.80
CA SER A 441 13.32 -19.11 -23.14
C SER A 441 13.27 -17.78 -23.91
N ALA A 442 12.19 -17.01 -23.75
CA ALA A 442 12.03 -15.68 -24.33
C ALA A 442 12.76 -14.57 -23.57
N ALA A 443 13.20 -14.82 -22.33
CA ALA A 443 14.02 -13.90 -21.55
C ALA A 443 15.51 -14.16 -21.84
N THR A 444 16.03 -13.49 -22.86
CA THR A 444 17.36 -13.74 -23.42
C THR A 444 18.48 -12.92 -22.78
N GLY A 445 18.16 -12.01 -21.85
CA GLY A 445 19.15 -11.28 -21.07
C GLY A 445 20.04 -12.23 -20.26
N ALA A 446 21.31 -11.87 -20.09
CA ALA A 446 22.27 -12.70 -19.37
C ALA A 446 21.85 -12.92 -17.90
N VAL A 447 22.09 -14.13 -17.40
CA VAL A 447 21.89 -14.51 -16.00
C VAL A 447 23.24 -14.58 -15.31
N THR A 448 23.44 -13.77 -14.26
CA THR A 448 24.67 -13.75 -13.46
C THR A 448 24.38 -14.14 -12.02
N VAL A 449 25.15 -15.06 -11.46
CA VAL A 449 25.05 -15.51 -10.08
C VAL A 449 26.31 -15.09 -9.32
N ASN A 450 26.13 -14.24 -8.32
CA ASN A 450 27.23 -13.70 -7.53
C ASN A 450 27.69 -14.67 -6.43
N SER A 451 28.84 -14.37 -5.84
CA SER A 451 29.39 -15.13 -4.71
C SER A 451 28.38 -15.29 -3.58
N GLY A 452 28.22 -16.52 -3.10
CA GLY A 452 27.30 -16.89 -2.02
C GLY A 452 25.83 -17.07 -2.44
N ALA A 453 25.46 -16.66 -3.66
CA ALA A 453 24.12 -16.87 -4.20
C ALA A 453 23.99 -18.24 -4.88
N SER A 454 22.77 -18.77 -4.93
CA SER A 454 22.45 -20.08 -5.51
C SER A 454 21.43 -19.95 -6.64
N ILE A 455 21.63 -20.72 -7.71
CA ILE A 455 20.64 -20.90 -8.78
C ILE A 455 20.31 -22.39 -8.96
N GLY A 456 19.12 -22.72 -9.48
CA GLY A 456 18.76 -24.08 -9.87
C GLY A 456 17.34 -24.12 -10.45
N GLY A 457 16.69 -25.27 -10.37
CA GLY A 457 15.32 -25.49 -10.86
C GLY A 457 15.27 -26.45 -12.04
N ASP A 458 14.07 -26.68 -12.56
CA ASP A 458 13.78 -27.62 -13.66
C ASP A 458 13.29 -26.96 -14.95
N GLY A 459 13.27 -25.63 -14.96
CA GLY A 459 12.81 -24.81 -16.06
C GLY A 459 13.89 -24.48 -17.09
N THR A 460 13.65 -23.38 -17.81
CA THR A 460 14.52 -22.92 -18.91
C THR A 460 15.01 -21.50 -18.69
N ILE A 461 16.31 -21.27 -18.93
CA ILE A 461 16.94 -19.96 -19.06
C ILE A 461 17.19 -19.68 -20.55
N GLY A 462 16.70 -18.56 -21.07
CA GLY A 462 16.92 -18.14 -22.45
C GLY A 462 18.30 -17.50 -22.70
N GLY A 463 18.83 -16.76 -21.73
CA GLY A 463 20.13 -16.08 -21.82
C GLY A 463 21.34 -16.96 -21.44
N SER A 464 22.55 -16.42 -21.62
CA SER A 464 23.78 -17.07 -21.12
C SER A 464 23.80 -17.08 -19.60
N LEU A 465 24.38 -18.13 -18.99
CA LEU A 465 24.50 -18.27 -17.54
C LEU A 465 25.97 -18.08 -17.11
N ALA A 466 26.21 -17.15 -16.20
CA ALA A 466 27.52 -16.92 -15.59
C ALA A 466 27.45 -17.20 -14.08
N LEU A 467 28.16 -18.25 -13.66
CA LEU A 467 28.35 -18.63 -12.27
C LEU A 467 29.69 -18.03 -11.80
N LEU A 468 29.66 -16.90 -11.11
CA LEU A 468 30.89 -16.24 -10.65
C LEU A 468 31.59 -17.06 -9.55
N SER A 469 32.82 -16.69 -9.20
CA SER A 469 33.55 -17.35 -8.10
C SER A 469 32.73 -17.35 -6.81
N GLY A 470 32.60 -18.50 -6.17
CA GLY A 470 31.81 -18.68 -4.95
C GLY A 470 30.30 -18.76 -5.15
N SER A 471 29.80 -18.74 -6.38
CA SER A 471 28.39 -19.03 -6.69
C SER A 471 28.07 -20.52 -6.47
N LYS A 472 26.79 -20.81 -6.24
CA LYS A 472 26.31 -22.15 -5.93
C LYS A 472 25.25 -22.62 -6.91
N PHE A 473 25.08 -23.94 -7.03
CA PHE A 473 24.02 -24.55 -7.81
C PHE A 473 23.17 -25.48 -6.94
N VAL A 474 21.85 -25.37 -7.02
CA VAL A 474 20.93 -26.24 -6.26
C VAL A 474 20.78 -27.56 -6.98
N PHE A 475 21.34 -28.61 -6.37
CA PHE A 475 21.29 -29.97 -6.91
C PHE A 475 19.90 -30.59 -6.76
N SER A 476 19.45 -31.31 -7.79
CA SER A 476 18.24 -32.13 -7.76
C SER A 476 18.54 -33.53 -8.30
N LEU A 477 17.88 -34.53 -7.72
CA LEU A 477 18.01 -35.92 -8.15
C LEU A 477 17.27 -36.22 -9.45
N ALA A 478 16.21 -35.47 -9.75
CA ALA A 478 15.29 -35.75 -10.85
C ALA A 478 15.24 -34.64 -11.90
N ASN A 479 15.68 -33.44 -11.53
CA ASN A 479 15.45 -32.25 -12.32
C ASN A 479 16.75 -31.70 -12.90
N THR A 480 16.66 -31.18 -14.12
CA THR A 480 17.76 -30.59 -14.85
C THR A 480 17.36 -29.19 -15.31
N LEU A 481 18.22 -28.21 -15.08
CA LEU A 481 18.02 -26.85 -15.58
C LEU A 481 18.41 -26.78 -17.05
N THR A 482 17.55 -26.19 -17.88
CA THR A 482 17.86 -25.96 -19.30
C THR A 482 18.42 -24.55 -19.51
N VAL A 483 19.53 -24.41 -20.24
CA VAL A 483 20.13 -23.12 -20.62
C VAL A 483 20.29 -23.05 -22.13
N ASN A 484 19.59 -22.11 -22.76
CA ASN A 484 19.55 -21.94 -24.21
C ASN A 484 20.37 -20.75 -24.72
N GLY A 485 20.98 -19.98 -23.80
CA GLY A 485 21.91 -18.92 -24.17
C GLY A 485 23.15 -19.41 -24.89
N ALA A 486 24.06 -18.49 -25.22
CA ALA A 486 25.27 -18.85 -25.95
C ALA A 486 26.22 -19.75 -25.13
N SER A 487 26.33 -19.50 -23.81
CA SER A 487 27.29 -20.21 -22.97
C SER A 487 26.87 -20.34 -21.51
N VAL A 488 27.47 -21.33 -20.85
CA VAL A 488 27.56 -21.44 -19.39
C VAL A 488 29.02 -21.27 -18.99
N THR A 489 29.30 -20.29 -18.14
CA THR A 489 30.67 -19.94 -17.71
C THR A 489 30.80 -19.98 -16.20
N PHE A 490 32.01 -20.26 -15.71
CA PHE A 490 32.32 -20.38 -14.29
C PHE A 490 33.52 -19.49 -13.93
N GLY A 491 33.45 -18.83 -12.77
CA GLY A 491 34.56 -18.08 -12.16
C GLY A 491 35.38 -18.88 -11.14
N GLY A 492 35.14 -20.19 -11.06
CA GLY A 492 35.64 -21.09 -10.02
C GLY A 492 34.46 -21.84 -9.41
N PHE A 493 34.30 -23.11 -9.79
CA PHE A 493 33.18 -23.97 -9.39
C PHE A 493 33.64 -25.41 -9.16
N SER A 494 33.00 -26.11 -8.24
CA SER A 494 33.40 -27.45 -7.80
C SER A 494 32.18 -28.26 -7.35
N VAL A 495 32.40 -29.54 -7.02
CA VAL A 495 31.33 -30.38 -6.45
C VAL A 495 30.84 -29.84 -5.09
N ALA A 496 31.70 -29.15 -4.34
CA ALA A 496 31.34 -28.55 -3.06
C ALA A 496 30.34 -27.38 -3.18
N ASP A 497 30.20 -26.80 -4.37
CA ASP A 497 29.28 -25.69 -4.65
C ASP A 497 27.84 -26.17 -4.95
N LEU A 498 27.62 -27.50 -4.91
CA LEU A 498 26.32 -28.12 -5.09
C LEU A 498 25.52 -28.14 -3.78
N VAL A 499 24.51 -27.29 -3.68
CA VAL A 499 23.60 -27.23 -2.53
C VAL A 499 22.62 -28.40 -2.58
N GLY A 500 22.58 -29.19 -1.52
CA GLY A 500 21.69 -30.35 -1.39
C GLY A 500 22.32 -31.69 -1.79
N LEU A 501 23.54 -31.68 -2.36
CA LEU A 501 24.31 -32.91 -2.57
C LEU A 501 24.85 -33.43 -1.22
N SER A 502 24.83 -34.75 -1.02
CA SER A 502 25.36 -35.38 0.20
C SER A 502 25.78 -36.84 -0.04
N SER A 503 26.42 -37.47 0.95
CA SER A 503 26.72 -38.90 0.95
C SER A 503 25.47 -39.80 0.90
N ALA A 504 24.27 -39.25 1.15
CA ALA A 504 23.02 -39.98 0.97
C ALA A 504 22.64 -40.14 -0.51
N THR A 505 23.16 -39.28 -1.41
CA THR A 505 22.88 -39.35 -2.85
C THR A 505 23.30 -40.71 -3.41
N ALA A 506 22.40 -41.34 -4.18
CA ALA A 506 22.68 -42.64 -4.77
C ALA A 506 23.83 -42.54 -5.79
N SER A 507 24.57 -43.62 -5.97
CA SER A 507 25.57 -43.69 -7.02
C SER A 507 24.86 -43.66 -8.39
N GLY A 508 25.37 -42.87 -9.32
CA GLY A 508 24.69 -42.61 -10.59
C GLY A 508 25.28 -41.40 -11.31
N THR A 509 24.73 -41.10 -12.47
CA THR A 509 25.04 -39.88 -13.23
C THR A 509 23.82 -38.97 -13.24
N TYR A 510 24.02 -37.69 -12.93
CA TYR A 510 23.00 -36.66 -12.82
C TYR A 510 23.36 -35.50 -13.74
N THR A 511 22.46 -35.11 -14.64
CA THR A 511 22.65 -33.93 -15.49
C THR A 511 22.18 -32.69 -14.75
N LEU A 512 23.09 -31.75 -14.49
CA LEU A 512 22.75 -30.51 -13.79
C LEU A 512 22.21 -29.47 -14.75
N ILE A 513 22.89 -29.30 -15.88
CA ILE A 513 22.55 -28.35 -16.92
C ILE A 513 22.48 -29.08 -18.26
N ASN A 514 21.42 -28.77 -19.01
CA ASN A 514 21.23 -29.18 -20.40
C ASN A 514 20.90 -27.95 -21.27
N GLY A 515 20.70 -28.15 -22.58
CA GLY A 515 20.26 -27.11 -23.51
C GLY A 515 21.27 -26.88 -24.64
N SER A 516 21.08 -25.79 -25.38
CA SER A 516 21.94 -25.44 -26.52
C SER A 516 23.21 -24.67 -26.14
N ALA A 517 23.35 -24.27 -24.87
CA ALA A 517 24.51 -23.49 -24.42
C ALA A 517 25.81 -24.31 -24.44
N THR A 518 26.90 -23.68 -24.86
CA THR A 518 28.24 -24.28 -24.70
C THR A 518 28.68 -24.17 -23.25
N VAL A 519 28.93 -25.31 -22.59
CA VAL A 519 29.40 -25.35 -21.19
C VAL A 519 30.91 -25.28 -21.14
N ASN A 520 31.47 -24.20 -20.58
CA ASN A 520 32.91 -24.01 -20.48
C ASN A 520 33.46 -24.50 -19.13
N LEU A 521 34.10 -25.66 -19.11
CA LEU A 521 34.64 -26.28 -17.89
C LEU A 521 36.03 -25.77 -17.46
N THR A 522 36.60 -24.73 -18.09
CA THR A 522 37.99 -24.27 -17.84
C THR A 522 38.24 -23.94 -16.36
N ASN A 523 37.25 -23.36 -15.67
CA ASN A 523 37.34 -22.97 -14.26
C ASN A 523 36.51 -23.89 -13.35
N VAL A 524 36.31 -25.15 -13.77
CA VAL A 524 35.59 -26.16 -12.99
C VAL A 524 36.57 -27.17 -12.43
N SER A 525 36.57 -27.33 -11.11
CA SER A 525 37.33 -28.36 -10.40
C SER A 525 36.56 -29.68 -10.34
N ASN A 526 37.22 -30.74 -9.90
CA ASN A 526 36.64 -32.09 -9.81
C ASN A 526 36.13 -32.64 -11.15
N VAL A 527 36.78 -32.29 -12.25
CA VAL A 527 36.50 -32.87 -13.57
C VAL A 527 37.31 -34.16 -13.74
N GLY A 528 36.61 -35.26 -14.05
CA GLY A 528 37.18 -36.60 -14.18
C GLY A 528 37.33 -37.34 -12.84
N SER A 529 37.28 -38.68 -12.89
CA SER A 529 37.26 -39.54 -11.71
C SER A 529 38.50 -39.43 -10.83
N SER A 530 39.66 -39.09 -11.41
CA SER A 530 40.90 -38.88 -10.65
C SER A 530 40.85 -37.65 -9.73
N ASN A 531 39.94 -36.71 -9.98
CA ASN A 531 39.79 -35.48 -9.20
C ASN A 531 38.52 -35.51 -8.33
N ALA A 532 37.97 -36.70 -8.04
CA ALA A 532 36.71 -36.83 -7.33
C ALA A 532 36.75 -36.17 -5.94
N TYR A 533 35.67 -35.47 -5.63
CA TYR A 533 35.41 -34.86 -4.32
C TYR A 533 34.81 -35.92 -3.40
N ASP A 534 35.39 -36.08 -2.20
CA ASP A 534 34.86 -36.97 -1.18
C ASP A 534 33.56 -36.41 -0.60
N LEU A 535 32.46 -37.16 -0.73
CA LEU A 535 31.16 -36.81 -0.15
C LEU A 535 31.01 -37.32 1.30
N GLY A 536 31.95 -38.14 1.76
CA GLY A 536 31.86 -38.94 2.97
C GLY A 536 31.02 -40.21 2.77
N GLY A 537 30.99 -41.07 3.78
CA GLY A 537 30.19 -42.30 3.76
C GLY A 537 30.63 -43.30 2.70
N GLY A 538 31.89 -43.26 2.27
CA GLY A 538 32.44 -44.12 1.23
C GLY A 538 31.88 -43.81 -0.16
N LYS A 539 31.55 -42.54 -0.44
CA LYS A 539 31.16 -42.07 -1.77
C LYS A 539 31.97 -40.85 -2.17
N SER A 540 32.26 -40.75 -3.45
CA SER A 540 32.88 -39.57 -4.05
C SER A 540 32.09 -39.14 -5.28
N ALA A 541 32.27 -37.88 -5.70
CA ALA A 541 31.64 -37.38 -6.90
C ALA A 541 32.55 -36.47 -7.74
N TYR A 542 32.34 -36.47 -9.05
CA TYR A 542 33.11 -35.69 -10.01
C TYR A 542 32.24 -35.29 -11.21
N PHE A 543 32.65 -34.26 -11.95
CA PHE A 543 32.02 -33.85 -13.20
C PHE A 543 32.63 -34.56 -14.40
N GLN A 544 31.80 -34.90 -15.39
CA GLN A 544 32.31 -35.40 -16.68
C GLN A 544 32.98 -34.28 -17.49
N ALA A 545 33.93 -34.64 -18.35
CA ALA A 545 34.63 -33.65 -19.20
C ALA A 545 33.79 -33.16 -20.39
N SER A 546 32.73 -33.89 -20.76
CA SER A 546 31.86 -33.59 -21.91
C SER A 546 30.70 -32.64 -21.58
N GLY A 547 30.53 -32.25 -20.32
CA GLY A 547 29.43 -31.39 -19.86
C GLY A 547 29.28 -31.42 -18.34
N LEU A 548 28.38 -30.60 -17.78
CA LEU A 548 28.16 -30.54 -16.33
C LEU A 548 27.25 -31.68 -15.84
N ASN A 549 27.69 -32.92 -16.07
CA ASN A 549 27.08 -34.13 -15.50
C ASN A 549 27.87 -34.55 -14.26
N LEU A 550 27.20 -34.65 -13.11
CA LEU A 550 27.77 -35.14 -11.86
C LEU A 550 27.68 -36.66 -11.82
N VAL A 551 28.81 -37.33 -11.61
CA VAL A 551 28.88 -38.77 -11.37
C VAL A 551 29.17 -39.00 -9.91
N VAL A 552 28.29 -39.73 -9.23
CA VAL A 552 28.46 -40.19 -7.85
C VAL A 552 28.84 -41.68 -7.89
N ILE A 553 29.93 -42.04 -7.23
CA ILE A 553 30.46 -43.41 -7.19
C ILE A 553 30.73 -43.84 -5.75
N PRO A 554 30.68 -45.15 -5.45
CA PRO A 554 31.28 -45.65 -4.21
C PRO A 554 32.80 -45.45 -4.26
N GLU A 555 33.40 -45.15 -3.12
CA GLU A 555 34.85 -45.20 -2.98
C GLU A 555 35.33 -46.63 -3.23
N PRO A 556 36.50 -46.81 -3.89
CA PRO A 556 37.05 -48.13 -4.08
C PRO A 556 37.28 -48.76 -2.70
N SER A 557 36.62 -49.89 -2.44
CA SER A 557 36.82 -50.63 -1.20
C SER A 557 38.33 -50.89 -1.00
N THR A 558 38.84 -50.67 0.20
CA THR A 558 40.24 -50.95 0.56
C THR A 558 40.65 -52.39 0.23
N ILE A 559 39.67 -53.31 0.20
CA ILE A 559 39.83 -54.70 -0.22
C ILE A 559 40.19 -54.82 -1.72
N ALA A 560 39.56 -54.03 -2.60
CA ALA A 560 39.89 -54.05 -4.03
C ALA A 560 41.31 -53.53 -4.31
N LEU A 561 41.80 -52.56 -3.53
CA LEU A 561 43.17 -52.04 -3.65
C LEU A 561 44.22 -53.04 -3.13
N LEU A 562 43.91 -53.77 -2.04
CA LEU A 562 44.79 -54.82 -1.52
C LEU A 562 44.87 -56.06 -2.43
N ILE A 563 43.79 -56.44 -3.11
CA ILE A 563 43.83 -57.58 -4.07
C ILE A 563 44.68 -57.23 -5.30
N GLY A 564 44.65 -55.97 -5.77
CA GLY A 564 45.51 -55.50 -6.85
C GLY A 564 47.01 -55.43 -6.48
N ALA A 565 47.34 -54.95 -5.28
CA ALA A 565 48.72 -54.91 -4.79
C ALA A 565 49.27 -56.30 -4.39
N GLY A 566 48.42 -57.17 -3.84
CA GLY A 566 48.78 -58.55 -3.49
C GLY A 566 49.11 -59.41 -4.72
N LEU A 567 48.43 -59.19 -5.85
CA LEU A 567 48.72 -59.90 -7.11
C LEU A 567 50.09 -59.51 -7.71
N PHE A 568 50.52 -58.25 -7.51
CA PHE A 568 51.87 -57.81 -7.92
C PHE A 568 52.99 -58.39 -7.03
N LEU A 569 52.72 -58.68 -5.75
CA LEU A 569 53.71 -59.29 -4.86
C LEU A 569 53.86 -60.81 -5.10
N VAL A 570 52.78 -61.49 -5.49
CA VAL A 570 52.78 -62.96 -5.76
C VAL A 570 53.43 -63.31 -7.11
N LEU A 571 53.49 -62.38 -8.08
CA LEU A 571 54.17 -62.63 -9.35
C LEU A 571 55.71 -62.45 -9.30
N ARG A 572 56.27 -61.92 -8.21
CA ARG A 572 57.74 -61.77 -8.07
C ARG A 572 58.46 -62.97 -7.43
N THR A 573 57.73 -63.95 -6.84
CA THR A 573 58.35 -65.08 -6.12
C THR A 573 58.37 -66.43 -6.88
N ARG A 574 57.86 -66.52 -8.11
CA ARG A 574 57.82 -67.78 -8.90
C ARG A 574 58.90 -67.95 -9.99
N ARG A 575 59.98 -67.16 -9.98
CA ARG A 575 61.20 -67.44 -10.77
C ARG A 575 62.40 -67.65 -9.84
N HIS A 576 62.51 -68.82 -9.23
CA HIS A 576 63.79 -69.51 -8.95
C HIS A 576 63.52 -70.79 -8.17
N LYS A 577 63.53 -71.93 -8.87
CA LYS A 577 64.27 -73.16 -8.48
C LYS A 577 63.88 -74.30 -9.42
N ARG A 578 64.79 -74.59 -10.35
CA ARG A 578 64.91 -75.86 -11.06
C ARG A 578 66.42 -76.07 -11.25
N THR A 579 67.01 -77.01 -10.53
CA THR A 579 68.18 -77.83 -10.89
C THR A 579 68.66 -78.66 -9.69
N SER A 580 68.98 -79.92 -10.03
CA SER A 580 69.46 -81.08 -9.26
C SER A 580 68.53 -81.64 -8.20
#